data_AF-A0A1G1DB25-F1
#
_entry.id   AF-A0A1G1DB25-F1
#
_cell.length_a   1.000
_cell.length_b   1.000
_cell.length_c   1.000
_cell.angle_alpha   90.00
_cell.angle_beta   90.00
_cell.angle_gamma   90.00
#
_symmetry.space_group_name_H-M   'P 1'
#
loop_
_entity.id
_entity.type
_entity.pdbx_description
1 polymer ?
#
loop_
_entity_poly.entity_id
_entity_poly.type
_entity_poly.pdbx_seq_one_letter_code
_entity_poly.pdbx_strand_id
1 'polypeptide(L)'
;MWQLKQLERLHEVEPDMVNTAVEELLEKEPVLREKLIIGAYIDGEINFGKAAELLNLHPVKLRELFLARGIPVRIGEESKEGIVSEGTAAKRIRENLK
;
A
#
# COMPACT_ATOMS: atom_id res chain seq x y z
N MET A 1 9.38 -9.75 18.76
CA MET A 1 9.92 -11.13 18.69
C MET A 1 11.32 -11.07 18.09
N TRP A 2 12.27 -11.87 18.59
CA TRP A 2 13.68 -11.81 18.13
C TRP A 2 13.86 -12.32 16.69
N GLN A 3 12.96 -13.17 16.22
CA GLN A 3 12.97 -13.80 14.89
C GLN A 3 12.93 -12.79 13.76
N LEU A 4 12.04 -11.78 13.83
CA LEU A 4 11.90 -10.76 12.78
C LEU A 4 13.21 -9.98 12.58
N LYS A 5 13.90 -9.63 13.67
CA LYS A 5 15.19 -8.95 13.61
C LYS A 5 16.29 -9.83 13.01
N GLN A 6 16.22 -11.15 13.19
CA GLN A 6 17.19 -12.06 12.54
C GLN A 6 16.88 -12.26 11.06
N LEU A 7 15.60 -12.31 10.67
CA LEU A 7 15.21 -12.37 9.25
C LEU A 7 15.65 -11.12 8.49
N GLU A 8 15.49 -9.93 9.07
CA GLU A 8 15.97 -8.68 8.48
C GLU A 8 17.49 -8.69 8.24
N ARG A 9 18.27 -9.14 9.24
CA ARG A 9 19.73 -9.29 9.10
C ARG A 9 20.10 -10.36 8.09
N LEU A 10 19.38 -11.48 8.06
CA LEU A 10 19.64 -12.57 7.13
C LEU A 10 19.37 -12.12 5.69
N HIS A 11 18.37 -11.26 5.46
CA HIS A 11 18.09 -10.72 4.13
C HIS A 11 19.26 -9.92 3.55
N GLU A 12 20.10 -9.30 4.38
CA GLU A 12 21.31 -8.60 3.92
C GLU A 12 22.39 -9.56 3.38
N VAL A 13 22.39 -10.82 3.82
CA VAL A 13 23.43 -11.82 3.51
C VAL A 13 22.91 -12.87 2.51
N GLU A 14 21.67 -13.32 2.69
CA GLU A 14 21.00 -14.37 1.92
C GLU A 14 19.57 -13.92 1.53
N PRO A 15 19.43 -12.90 0.65
CA PRO A 15 18.13 -12.32 0.32
C PRO A 15 17.16 -13.32 -0.31
N ASP A 16 17.63 -14.18 -1.22
CA ASP A 16 16.79 -15.15 -1.93
C ASP A 16 16.14 -16.16 -0.98
N MET A 17 16.86 -16.58 0.07
CA MET A 17 16.33 -17.49 1.09
C MET A 17 15.21 -16.83 1.87
N VAL A 18 15.41 -15.58 2.32
CA VAL A 18 14.39 -14.85 3.07
C VAL A 18 13.19 -14.53 2.20
N ASN A 19 13.41 -14.10 0.95
CA ASN A 19 12.34 -13.81 0.00
C ASN A 19 11.49 -15.05 -0.26
N THR A 20 12.11 -16.19 -0.55
CA THR A 20 11.39 -17.47 -0.75
C THR A 20 10.56 -17.84 0.48
N ALA A 21 11.14 -17.73 1.69
CA ALA A 21 10.43 -18.06 2.93
C ALA A 21 9.24 -17.12 3.19
N VAL A 22 9.40 -15.82 2.91
CA VAL A 22 8.32 -14.83 3.02
C VAL A 22 7.24 -15.13 1.97
N GLU A 23 7.60 -15.35 0.72
CA GLU A 23 6.65 -15.69 -0.36
C GLU A 23 5.81 -16.91 0.01
N GLU A 24 6.44 -18.01 0.45
CA GLU A 24 5.73 -19.20 0.90
C GLU A 24 4.77 -18.93 2.06
N LEU A 25 5.16 -18.10 3.03
CA LEU A 25 4.29 -17.73 4.15
C LEU A 25 3.07 -16.94 3.65
N LEU A 26 3.27 -15.98 2.74
CA LEU A 26 2.20 -15.14 2.22
C LEU A 26 1.28 -15.89 1.24
N GLU A 27 1.76 -16.95 0.60
CA GLU A 27 0.91 -17.88 -0.14
C GLU A 27 0.05 -18.74 0.79
N LYS A 28 0.63 -19.23 1.89
CA LYS A 28 -0.06 -20.07 2.88
C LYS A 28 -1.09 -19.30 3.71
N GLU A 29 -0.87 -18.01 3.95
CA GLU A 29 -1.71 -17.16 4.82
C GLU A 29 -2.27 -15.94 4.08
N PRO A 30 -3.34 -16.08 3.27
CA PRO A 30 -3.89 -15.00 2.45
C PRO A 30 -4.34 -13.77 3.25
N VAL A 31 -4.87 -13.97 4.47
CA VAL A 31 -5.30 -12.87 5.34
C VAL A 31 -4.10 -12.07 5.85
N LEU A 32 -2.98 -12.74 6.15
CA LEU A 32 -1.73 -12.07 6.52
C LEU A 32 -1.19 -11.27 5.34
N ARG A 33 -1.15 -11.88 4.14
CA ARG A 33 -0.73 -11.22 2.90
C ARG A 33 -1.53 -9.95 2.64
N GLU A 34 -2.86 -10.01 2.72
CA GLU A 34 -3.73 -8.84 2.54
C GLU A 34 -3.36 -7.72 3.52
N LYS A 35 -3.18 -8.05 4.81
CA LYS A 35 -2.83 -7.07 5.84
C LYS A 35 -1.47 -6.44 5.62
N LEU A 36 -0.46 -7.20 5.20
CA LEU A 36 0.88 -6.67 4.92
C LEU A 36 0.88 -5.75 3.71
N ILE A 37 0.17 -6.10 2.63
CA ILE A 37 0.05 -5.25 1.44
C ILE A 37 -0.63 -3.91 1.81
N ILE A 38 -1.70 -3.97 2.60
CA ILE A 38 -2.38 -2.76 3.07
C ILE A 38 -1.47 -1.91 3.97
N GLY A 39 -0.70 -2.54 4.87
CA GLY A 39 0.29 -1.86 5.70
C GLY A 39 1.35 -1.13 4.86
N ALA A 40 1.97 -1.84 3.93
CA ALA A 40 2.98 -1.29 3.02
C ALA A 40 2.43 -0.12 2.17
N TYR A 41 1.15 -0.17 1.80
CA TYR A 41 0.49 0.97 1.14
C TYR A 41 0.33 2.18 2.05
N ILE A 42 -0.14 1.97 3.29
CA ILE A 42 -0.33 3.05 4.27
C ILE A 42 1.01 3.74 4.58
N ASP A 43 2.07 2.94 4.73
CA ASP A 43 3.43 3.40 5.00
C ASP A 43 4.09 4.05 3.77
N GLY A 44 3.48 3.91 2.59
CA GLY A 44 3.95 4.50 1.33
C GLY A 44 5.10 3.74 0.69
N GLU A 45 5.39 2.52 1.13
CA GLU A 45 6.37 1.62 0.53
C GLU A 45 5.92 1.13 -0.84
N ILE A 46 4.60 0.99 -1.03
CA ILE A 46 3.98 0.69 -2.32
C ILE A 46 2.88 1.70 -2.65
N ASN A 47 2.73 1.99 -3.94
CA ASN A 47 1.66 2.86 -4.42
C ASN A 47 0.32 2.11 -4.58
N PHE A 48 -0.76 2.85 -4.83
CA PHE A 48 -2.11 2.28 -4.99
C PHE A 48 -2.20 1.26 -6.13
N GLY A 49 -1.51 1.52 -7.25
CA GLY A 49 -1.47 0.60 -8.38
C GLY A 49 -0.81 -0.74 -8.02
N LYS A 50 0.32 -0.70 -7.31
CA LYS A 50 1.02 -1.89 -6.86
C LYS A 50 0.21 -2.66 -5.81
N ALA A 51 -0.49 -1.98 -4.91
CA ALA A 51 -1.41 -2.62 -3.98
C ALA A 51 -2.55 -3.35 -4.72
N ALA A 52 -3.11 -2.74 -5.78
CA ALA A 52 -4.17 -3.34 -6.59
C ALA A 52 -3.68 -4.62 -7.31
N GLU A 53 -2.48 -4.56 -7.90
CA GLU A 53 -1.81 -5.69 -8.52
C GLU A 53 -1.60 -6.84 -7.51
N LEU A 54 -0.99 -6.56 -6.35
CA LEU A 54 -0.65 -7.57 -5.35
C LEU A 54 -1.88 -8.20 -4.67
N LEU A 55 -2.97 -7.45 -4.55
CA LEU A 55 -4.26 -7.95 -4.05
C LEU A 55 -5.10 -8.63 -5.14
N ASN A 56 -4.66 -8.61 -6.40
CA ASN A 56 -5.40 -9.09 -7.56
C ASN A 56 -6.80 -8.45 -7.67
N LEU A 57 -6.87 -7.13 -7.46
CA LEU A 57 -8.10 -6.35 -7.50
C LEU A 57 -8.03 -5.30 -8.61
N HIS A 58 -9.14 -5.09 -9.30
CA HIS A 58 -9.27 -3.94 -10.18
C HIS A 58 -9.17 -2.63 -9.36
N PRO A 59 -8.52 -1.56 -9.83
CA PRO A 59 -8.34 -0.31 -9.08
C PRO A 59 -9.63 0.29 -8.51
N VAL A 60 -10.74 0.17 -9.24
CA VAL A 60 -12.07 0.61 -8.76
C VAL A 60 -12.52 -0.17 -7.52
N LYS A 61 -12.31 -1.49 -7.51
CA LYS A 61 -12.67 -2.35 -6.38
C LYS A 61 -11.78 -2.12 -5.17
N LEU A 62 -10.49 -1.87 -5.39
CA LEU A 62 -9.58 -1.51 -4.31
C LEU A 62 -9.98 -0.17 -3.67
N ARG A 63 -10.40 0.81 -4.47
CA ARG A 63 -10.88 2.11 -3.98
C ARG A 63 -12.12 1.95 -3.10
N GLU A 64 -13.10 1.18 -3.55
CA GLU A 64 -14.30 0.87 -2.75
C GLU A 64 -13.92 0.21 -1.41
N LEU A 65 -13.01 -0.77 -1.44
CA LEU A 65 -12.52 -1.47 -0.26
C LEU A 65 -11.85 -0.51 0.73
N PHE A 66 -10.97 0.36 0.25
CA PHE A 66 -10.23 1.30 1.09
C PHE A 66 -11.17 2.33 1.72
N LEU A 67 -12.10 2.91 0.92
CA LEU A 67 -13.10 3.83 1.44
C LEU A 67 -13.99 3.19 2.51
N ALA A 68 -14.45 1.95 2.29
CA ALA A 68 -15.26 1.22 3.25
C ALA A 68 -14.52 0.91 4.56
N ARG A 69 -13.17 0.82 4.51
CA ARG A 69 -12.30 0.56 5.66
C ARG A 69 -11.67 1.83 6.25
N GLY A 70 -12.02 3.02 5.74
CA GLY A 70 -11.44 4.29 6.18
C GLY A 70 -9.96 4.46 5.83
N ILE A 71 -9.44 3.70 4.86
CA ILE A 71 -8.07 3.81 4.36
C ILE A 71 -8.03 4.93 3.31
N PRO A 72 -7.14 5.93 3.44
CA PRO A 72 -7.06 7.04 2.50
C PRO A 72 -6.62 6.55 1.11
N VAL A 73 -7.28 7.02 0.05
CA VAL A 73 -6.92 6.68 -1.34
C VAL A 73 -6.11 7.81 -1.97
N ARG A 74 -4.79 7.66 -1.93
CA ARG A 74 -3.77 8.50 -2.56
C ARG A 74 -3.78 8.32 -4.09
N ILE A 75 -4.10 9.36 -4.87
CA ILE A 75 -4.07 9.32 -6.34
C ILE A 75 -3.04 10.34 -6.85
N GLY A 76 -1.89 9.86 -7.37
CA GLY A 76 -0.87 10.70 -8.01
C GLY A 76 0.54 10.50 -7.45
N GLU A 77 1.52 11.20 -8.04
CA GLU A 77 2.88 11.34 -7.48
C GLU A 77 2.83 12.19 -6.21
N GLU A 78 2.42 11.59 -5.11
CA GLU A 78 2.59 12.17 -3.78
C GLU A 78 4.01 11.87 -3.28
N SER A 79 5.00 12.44 -3.98
CA SER A 79 6.26 12.81 -3.32
C SER A 79 5.90 13.73 -2.15
N LYS A 80 6.62 13.60 -1.03
CA LYS A 80 6.32 14.13 0.32
C LYS A 80 6.04 15.65 0.45
N GLU A 81 6.00 16.39 -0.66
CA GLU A 81 5.79 17.84 -0.76
C GLU A 81 4.35 18.22 -1.19
N GLY A 82 3.50 17.26 -1.59
CA GLY A 82 2.17 17.50 -2.14
C GLY A 82 1.02 17.78 -1.14
N ILE A 83 1.32 17.89 0.16
CA ILE A 83 0.30 17.86 1.24
C ILE A 83 -0.68 19.05 1.22
N VAL A 84 -0.43 20.12 0.46
CA VAL A 84 -1.21 21.37 0.56
C VAL A 84 -2.10 21.67 -0.66
N SER A 85 -2.01 20.94 -1.77
CA SER A 85 -2.67 21.36 -3.01
C SER A 85 -4.06 20.76 -3.25
N GLU A 86 -4.41 19.57 -2.75
CA GLU A 86 -5.72 18.95 -3.03
C GLU A 86 -6.91 19.67 -2.38
N GLY A 87 -6.70 20.35 -1.25
CA GLY A 87 -7.72 21.20 -0.63
C GLY A 87 -8.15 22.39 -1.51
N THR A 88 -7.31 22.78 -2.47
CA THR A 88 -7.58 23.94 -3.34
C THR A 88 -8.21 23.57 -4.68
N ALA A 89 -7.97 22.37 -5.21
CA ALA A 89 -8.51 21.92 -6.48
C ALA A 89 -10.03 21.63 -6.40
N ALA A 90 -10.49 21.00 -5.31
CA ALA A 90 -11.91 20.73 -5.08
C ALA A 90 -12.74 22.01 -4.88
N LYS A 91 -12.11 23.10 -4.40
CA LYS A 91 -12.79 24.39 -4.20
C LYS A 91 -13.02 25.14 -5.52
N ARG A 92 -12.07 25.06 -6.48
CA ARG A 92 -12.19 25.74 -7.79
C ARG A 92 -13.27 25.15 -8.69
N ILE A 93 -13.50 23.84 -8.65
CA ILE A 93 -14.54 23.21 -9.49
C ILE A 93 -15.95 23.62 -9.04
N ARG A 94 -16.16 23.85 -7.74
CA ARG A 94 -17.46 24.24 -7.18
C ARG A 94 -17.79 25.72 -7.37
N GLU A 95 -16.80 26.60 -7.50
CA GLU A 95 -17.02 28.05 -7.70
C GLU A 95 -17.29 28.42 -9.17
N ASN A 96 -16.88 27.61 -10.14
CA ASN A 96 -17.16 27.83 -11.57
C ASN A 96 -18.51 27.27 -12.07
N LEU A 97 -19.32 26.71 -11.16
CA LEU A 97 -20.66 26.16 -11.46
C LEU A 97 -21.80 26.98 -10.81
N LYS A 98 -21.54 28.24 -10.45
CA LYS A 98 -22.56 29.20 -10.01
C LYS A 98 -22.61 30.43 -10.90
#